data_AF-T1DUA0-F1
#
_entry.id   AF-T1DUA0-F1
#
_cell.length_a   1.000
_cell.length_b   1.000
_cell.length_c   1.000
_cell.angle_alpha   90.00
_cell.angle_beta   90.00
_cell.angle_gamma   90.00
#
_symmetry.space_group_name_H-M   'P 1'
#
loop_
_entity.id
_entity.type
_entity.pdbx_description
1 polymer ?
#
loop_
_entity_poly.entity_id
_entity_poly.type
_entity_poly.pdbx_seq_one_letter_code
_entity_poly.pdbx_strand_id
1 'polypeptide(L)'
;MRAQNKVSVLVANFPSKTYLEEYIQEHFTKEGDMFSDLMKDLDADFIDNQFMETLFVEKTLTISDLVDFSYSENFIHKISCDMSDSNCAIFLYDYEQKKDILSKKIKLIGVFDYR
;
A
#
# COMPACT_ATOMS: atom_id res chain seq x y z
N MET A 1 0.14 8.90 8.08
CA MET A 1 0.15 9.28 9.52
C MET A 1 -0.47 8.13 10.31
N ARG A 2 0.05 7.78 11.50
CA ARG A 2 -0.51 6.66 12.28
C ARG A 2 -1.96 6.98 12.69
N ALA A 3 -2.88 6.09 12.38
CA ALA A 3 -4.31 6.24 12.64
C ALA A 3 -4.91 4.86 12.92
N GLN A 4 -5.32 4.61 14.16
CA GLN A 4 -5.86 3.31 14.56
C GLN A 4 -7.08 2.92 13.71
N ASN A 5 -7.17 1.63 13.37
CA ASN A 5 -8.32 1.05 12.67
C ASN A 5 -8.56 1.66 11.28
N LYS A 6 -7.54 2.30 10.68
CA LYS A 6 -7.57 2.84 9.33
C LYS A 6 -6.61 2.07 8.43
N VAL A 7 -7.11 1.64 7.27
CA VAL A 7 -6.29 1.04 6.24
C VAL A 7 -6.27 1.95 5.02
N SER A 8 -5.07 2.32 4.58
CA SER A 8 -4.88 2.98 3.29
C SER A 8 -4.59 1.91 2.24
N VAL A 9 -5.43 1.86 1.20
CA VAL A 9 -5.32 0.88 0.12
C VAL A 9 -4.73 1.56 -1.10
N LEU A 10 -3.59 1.08 -1.53
CA LEU A 10 -2.84 1.59 -2.67
C LEU A 10 -2.74 0.50 -3.74
N VAL A 11 -2.72 0.92 -5.00
CA VAL A 11 -2.41 0.03 -6.13
C VAL A 11 -1.26 0.59 -6.96
N ALA A 12 -0.53 -0.32 -7.59
CA ALA A 12 0.60 0.02 -8.43
C ALA A 12 0.74 -0.97 -9.59
N ASN A 13 1.55 -0.58 -10.57
CA ASN A 13 1.98 -1.47 -11.65
C ASN A 13 3.50 -1.63 -11.60
N PHE A 14 3.96 -2.81 -11.22
CA PHE A 14 5.37 -3.14 -11.08
C PHE A 14 5.82 -4.21 -12.06
N PRO A 15 7.08 -4.18 -12.53
CA PRO A 15 7.57 -5.13 -13.50
C PRO A 15 7.80 -6.54 -12.94
N SER A 16 7.96 -6.68 -11.62
CA SER A 16 8.17 -7.97 -10.95
C SER A 16 7.90 -7.88 -9.45
N LYS A 17 7.72 -9.04 -8.81
CA LYS A 17 7.63 -9.15 -7.35
C LYS A 17 8.90 -8.63 -6.66
N THR A 18 10.08 -8.91 -7.21
CA THR A 18 11.36 -8.41 -6.67
C THR A 18 11.40 -6.89 -6.65
N TYR A 19 10.88 -6.23 -7.70
CA TYR A 19 10.81 -4.77 -7.72
C TYR A 19 9.89 -4.23 -6.61
N LEU A 20 8.75 -4.89 -6.34
CA LEU A 20 7.89 -4.53 -5.21
C LEU A 20 8.64 -4.68 -3.88
N GLU A 21 9.32 -5.80 -3.67
CA GLU A 21 10.07 -6.08 -2.44
C GLU A 21 11.14 -5.01 -2.20
N GLU A 22 11.90 -4.63 -3.23
CA GLU A 22 12.88 -3.54 -3.16
C GLU A 22 12.21 -2.17 -2.88
N TYR A 23 11.06 -1.90 -3.50
CA TYR A 23 10.35 -0.64 -3.36
C TYR A 23 9.83 -0.38 -1.93
N ILE A 24 9.42 -1.43 -1.23
CA ILE A 24 8.93 -1.36 0.16
C ILE A 24 10.04 -1.56 1.20
N GLN A 25 11.22 -2.01 0.77
CA GLN A 25 12.31 -2.34 1.68
C GLN A 25 12.76 -1.12 2.48
N GLU A 26 12.89 -1.30 3.79
CA GLU A 26 13.47 -0.29 4.68
C GLU A 26 14.99 -0.24 4.53
N HIS A 27 15.49 0.98 4.34
CA HIS A 27 16.90 1.31 4.35
C HIS A 27 17.20 2.27 5.49
N PHE A 28 18.42 2.21 6.02
CA PHE A 28 18.87 3.06 7.10
C PHE A 28 20.00 3.95 6.62
N THR A 29 19.90 5.26 6.88
CA THR A 29 21.00 6.18 6.66
C THR A 29 22.10 5.94 7.69
N LYS A 30 23.28 6.55 7.47
CA LYS A 30 24.38 6.51 8.46
C LYS A 30 24.02 7.16 9.79
N GLU A 31 23.01 8.02 9.80
CA GLU A 31 22.52 8.73 10.99
C GLU A 31 21.45 7.90 11.73
N GLY A 32 21.02 6.77 11.16
CA GLY A 32 20.03 5.87 11.74
C GLY A 32 18.60 6.13 11.28
N ASP A 33 18.38 7.09 10.38
CA ASP A 33 17.06 7.37 9.84
C ASP A 33 16.61 6.27 8.88
N MET A 34 15.35 5.83 9.03
CA MET A 34 14.72 4.84 8.18
C MET A 34 14.04 5.51 6.98
N PHE A 35 14.17 4.92 5.79
CA PHE A 35 13.46 5.35 4.59
C PHE A 35 13.18 4.19 3.64
N SER A 36 12.18 4.33 2.79
CA SER A 36 11.92 3.47 1.62
C SER A 36 11.38 4.29 0.46
N ASP A 37 11.37 3.72 -0.75
CA ASP A 37 10.77 4.40 -1.91
C ASP A 37 9.26 4.61 -1.72
N LEU A 38 8.57 3.66 -1.10
CA LEU A 38 7.17 3.82 -0.70
C LEU A 38 6.96 5.00 0.25
N MET A 39 7.77 5.10 1.32
CA MET A 39 7.65 6.20 2.29
C MET A 39 7.86 7.56 1.61
N LYS A 40 8.85 7.65 0.73
CA LYS A 40 9.14 8.85 -0.04
C LYS A 40 7.98 9.23 -0.97
N ASP A 41 7.41 8.26 -1.68
CA ASP A 41 6.31 8.50 -2.63
C ASP A 41 5.00 8.92 -1.92
N LEU A 42 4.82 8.50 -0.67
CA LEU A 42 3.68 8.86 0.18
C LEU A 42 3.88 10.13 1.01
N ASP A 43 5.08 10.74 0.95
CA ASP A 43 5.52 11.82 1.86
C ASP A 43 5.31 11.45 3.35
N ALA A 44 5.66 10.20 3.68
CA ALA A 44 5.50 9.61 4.99
C ALA A 44 6.82 9.59 5.76
N ASP A 45 6.82 10.11 6.99
CA ASP A 45 8.00 10.09 7.85
C ASP A 45 8.33 8.66 8.33
N PHE A 46 7.31 7.81 8.45
CA PHE A 46 7.44 6.44 8.92
C PHE A 46 6.23 5.60 8.50
N ILE A 47 6.51 4.35 8.10
CA ILE A 47 5.53 3.30 7.85
C ILE A 47 6.01 2.08 8.60
N ASP A 48 5.14 1.47 9.41
CA ASP A 48 5.46 0.26 10.14
C ASP A 48 5.24 -0.95 9.24
N ASN A 49 6.32 -1.61 8.82
CA ASN A 49 6.25 -2.81 7.98
C ASN A 49 5.47 -3.96 8.63
N GLN A 50 5.31 -3.99 9.97
CA GLN A 50 4.48 -5.00 10.64
C GLN A 50 2.99 -4.80 10.38
N PHE A 51 2.59 -3.60 9.97
CA PHE A 51 1.22 -3.23 9.61
C PHE A 51 1.06 -3.04 8.10
N MET A 52 1.92 -3.69 7.31
CA MET A 52 1.85 -3.66 5.86
C MET A 52 1.59 -5.06 5.30
N GLU A 53 0.62 -5.15 4.40
CA GLU A 53 0.41 -6.35 3.58
C GLU A 53 0.49 -5.95 2.11
N THR A 54 1.07 -6.82 1.28
CA THR A 54 1.21 -6.57 -0.15
C THR A 54 0.78 -7.78 -0.98
N LEU A 55 0.22 -7.51 -2.16
CA LEU A 55 -0.03 -8.50 -3.19
C LEU A 55 0.75 -8.12 -4.44
N PHE A 56 1.39 -9.11 -5.06
CA PHE A 56 1.83 -9.02 -6.45
C PHE A 56 1.22 -10.17 -7.24
N VAL A 57 0.65 -9.86 -8.40
CA VAL A 57 0.15 -10.85 -9.36
C VAL A 57 0.85 -10.66 -10.71
N GLU A 58 1.15 -11.75 -11.41
CA GLU A 58 1.75 -11.71 -12.76
C GLU A 58 0.77 -11.20 -13.84
N LYS A 59 -0.51 -11.12 -13.48
CA LYS A 59 -1.63 -10.66 -14.31
C LYS A 59 -2.18 -9.34 -13.78
N THR A 60 -3.24 -8.84 -14.40
CA THR A 60 -4.06 -7.75 -13.83
C THR A 60 -4.66 -8.15 -12.49
N LEU A 61 -4.55 -7.24 -11.52
CA LEU A 61 -5.16 -7.32 -10.20
C LEU A 61 -6.69 -7.21 -10.30
N THR A 62 -7.39 -8.08 -9.58
CA THR A 62 -8.85 -8.05 -9.49
C THR A 62 -9.29 -7.94 -8.04
N ILE A 63 -10.53 -7.48 -7.81
CA ILE A 63 -11.11 -7.41 -6.46
C ILE A 63 -11.12 -8.79 -5.79
N SER A 64 -11.35 -9.86 -6.56
CA SER A 64 -11.29 -11.23 -6.03
C SER A 64 -9.92 -11.64 -5.51
N ASP A 65 -8.82 -11.04 -6.00
CA ASP A 65 -7.49 -11.33 -5.46
C ASP A 65 -7.27 -10.64 -4.09
N LEU A 66 -8.13 -9.69 -3.70
CA LEU A 66 -8.00 -8.92 -2.45
C LEU A 66 -8.74 -9.54 -1.24
N VAL A 67 -9.52 -10.60 -1.46
CA VAL A 67 -10.40 -11.20 -0.42
C VAL A 67 -9.62 -11.88 0.71
N ASP A 68 -8.36 -12.26 0.45
CA ASP A 68 -7.53 -12.98 1.41
C ASP A 68 -6.72 -12.03 2.32
N PHE A 69 -6.84 -10.71 2.13
CA PHE A 69 -6.21 -9.70 2.99
C PHE A 69 -6.89 -9.60 4.34
N SER A 70 -6.11 -9.26 5.37
CA SER A 70 -6.62 -9.10 6.72
C SER A 70 -7.74 -8.05 6.77
N TYR A 71 -8.85 -8.39 7.43
CA TYR A 71 -10.00 -7.49 7.58
C TYR A 71 -10.63 -7.03 6.26
N SER A 72 -10.30 -7.65 5.13
CA SER A 72 -10.79 -7.23 3.81
C SER A 72 -12.32 -7.18 3.75
N GLU A 73 -13.02 -8.06 4.47
CA GLU A 73 -14.47 -8.10 4.59
C GLU A 73 -15.08 -6.75 5.04
N ASN A 74 -14.34 -5.95 5.82
CA ASN A 74 -14.80 -4.67 6.35
C ASN A 74 -14.85 -3.55 5.29
N PHE A 75 -14.04 -3.65 4.22
CA PHE A 75 -13.83 -2.54 3.29
C PHE A 75 -13.77 -2.91 1.81
N ILE A 76 -13.53 -4.17 1.45
CA ILE A 76 -13.37 -4.61 0.06
C ILE A 76 -14.60 -4.28 -0.80
N HIS A 77 -15.80 -4.37 -0.22
CA HIS A 77 -17.06 -4.04 -0.88
C HIS A 77 -17.25 -2.53 -1.13
N LYS A 78 -16.43 -1.68 -0.50
CA LYS A 78 -16.43 -0.22 -0.69
C LYS A 78 -15.42 0.22 -1.77
N ILE A 79 -14.58 -0.70 -2.24
CA ILE A 79 -13.62 -0.44 -3.30
C ILE A 79 -14.36 -0.42 -4.63
N SER A 80 -14.63 0.79 -5.14
CA SER A 80 -15.32 1.00 -6.43
C SER A 80 -14.38 1.35 -7.59
N CYS A 81 -13.07 1.29 -7.36
CA CYS A 81 -12.07 1.73 -8.33
C CYS A 81 -11.69 0.62 -9.30
N ASP A 82 -11.51 1.00 -10.56
CA ASP A 82 -10.89 0.13 -11.56
C ASP A 82 -9.41 -0.13 -11.23
N MET A 83 -9.03 -1.40 -11.19
CA MET A 83 -7.67 -1.90 -10.95
C MET A 83 -7.09 -2.57 -12.21
N SER A 84 -7.74 -2.43 -13.37
CA SER A 84 -7.40 -3.11 -14.63
C SER A 84 -5.93 -2.96 -15.05
N ASP A 85 -5.32 -1.83 -14.72
CA ASP A 85 -3.96 -1.46 -15.14
C ASP A 85 -2.92 -1.65 -14.01
N SER A 86 -3.34 -2.27 -12.90
CA SER A 86 -2.50 -2.53 -11.73
C SER A 86 -2.28 -4.03 -11.58
N ASN A 87 -1.12 -4.41 -11.05
CA ASN A 87 -0.77 -5.79 -10.75
C ASN A 87 -0.29 -5.96 -9.30
N CYS A 88 -0.33 -4.87 -8.54
CA CYS A 88 0.11 -4.83 -7.16
C CYS A 88 -0.90 -4.08 -6.29
N ALA A 89 -1.13 -4.60 -5.08
CA ALA A 89 -1.87 -3.92 -4.02
C ALA A 89 -0.98 -3.78 -2.78
N ILE A 90 -1.10 -2.66 -2.08
CA ILE A 90 -0.39 -2.39 -0.82
C ILE A 90 -1.43 -1.89 0.18
N PHE A 91 -1.52 -2.57 1.31
CA PHE A 91 -2.41 -2.26 2.42
C PHE A 91 -1.57 -1.77 3.59
N LEU A 92 -1.81 -0.54 4.02
CA LEU A 92 -1.16 0.06 5.17
C LEU A 92 -2.17 0.16 6.30
N TYR A 93 -2.13 -0.79 7.23
CA TYR A 93 -2.96 -0.81 8.43
C TYR A 93 -2.42 0.18 9.47
N ASP A 94 -3.29 0.58 10.39
CA ASP A 94 -3.04 1.67 11.34
C ASP A 94 -2.44 2.95 10.70
N TYR A 95 -2.73 3.18 9.42
CA TYR A 95 -2.14 4.25 8.63
C TYR A 95 -3.19 4.94 7.77
N GLU A 96 -3.27 6.26 7.92
CA GLU A 96 -4.13 7.13 7.12
C GLU A 96 -3.28 8.02 6.21
N GLN A 97 -3.42 7.83 4.90
CA GLN A 97 -2.85 8.71 3.89
C GLN A 97 -3.73 9.97 3.74
N LYS A 98 -3.22 11.11 4.24
CA LYS A 98 -3.88 12.43 4.10
C LYS A 98 -3.22 13.34 3.09
N LYS A 99 -1.92 13.12 2.85
CA LYS A 99 -1.12 13.95 1.97
C LYS A 99 -1.29 13.48 0.53
N ASP A 100 -1.06 14.39 -0.40
CA ASP A 100 -0.99 14.05 -1.82
C ASP A 100 0.16 13.07 -2.05
N ILE A 101 -0.10 12.06 -2.86
CA ILE A 101 0.93 11.13 -3.30
C ILE A 101 1.83 11.87 -4.30
N LEU A 102 3.13 11.87 -4.03
CA LEU A 102 4.11 12.60 -4.83
C LEU A 102 4.44 11.89 -6.15
N SER A 103 4.15 10.59 -6.22
CA SER A 103 4.49 9.69 -7.32
C SER A 103 3.29 9.34 -8.20
N LYS A 104 3.56 9.11 -9.48
CA LYS A 104 2.56 8.57 -10.42
C LYS A 104 2.57 7.03 -10.48
N LYS A 105 3.51 6.38 -9.78
CA LYS A 105 3.66 4.91 -9.79
C LYS A 105 2.59 4.22 -8.96
N ILE A 106 2.12 4.89 -7.92
CA ILE A 106 1.13 4.38 -6.98
C ILE A 106 -0.11 5.25 -7.03
N LYS A 107 -1.27 4.63 -6.80
CA LYS A 107 -2.56 5.30 -6.77
C LYS A 107 -3.28 4.92 -5.48
N LEU A 108 -3.78 5.93 -4.76
CA LEU A 108 -4.68 5.72 -3.64
C LEU A 108 -6.05 5.29 -4.16
N ILE A 109 -6.49 4.11 -3.72
CA ILE A 109 -7.85 3.63 -3.93
C ILE A 109 -8.79 4.30 -2.92
N GLY A 110 -8.35 4.35 -1.67
CA GLY A 110 -9.08 4.97 -0.59
C GLY A 110 -8.49 4.66 0.77
N VAL A 111 -9.06 5.31 1.78
CA VAL A 111 -8.80 5.01 3.18
C VAL A 111 -10.10 4.50 3.79
N PHE A 112 -10.03 3.36 4.47
CA PHE A 112 -11.20 2.69 5.02
C PHE A 112 -11.02 2.39 6.50
N ASP A 113 -12.14 2.21 7.19
CA ASP A 113 -12.18 1.69 8.55
C ASP A 113 -12.19 0.15 8.55
N TYR A 114 -11.44 -0.46 9.47
CA TYR A 114 -11.51 -1.90 9.78
C TYR A 114 -11.67 -2.13 11.29
N ARG A 115 -12.12 -3.32 11.69
CA ARG A 115 -12.31 -3.74 13.09
C ARG A 115 -12.05 -5.22 13.25
#